data_AF-A0A5P2W7Q8-F1
#
_entry.id   AF-A0A5P2W7Q8-F1
#
_cell.length_a   1.000
_cell.length_b   1.000
_cell.length_c   1.000
_cell.angle_alpha   90.00
_cell.angle_beta   90.00
_cell.angle_gamma   90.00
#
_symmetry.space_group_name_H-M   'P 1'
#
loop_
_entity.id
_entity.type
_entity.pdbx_description
1 polymer ?
#
loop_
_entity_poly.entity_id
_entity_poly.type
_entity_poly.pdbx_seq_one_letter_code
_entity_poly.pdbx_strand_id
1 'polypeptide(L)' 'MSDAPACPECSQPMKFGGFVVSRREDDGRRTCRALWRCNGRHVWWRWADRSDEPLEVCPVPELFR' A
#
# COMPACT_ATOMS: atom_id res chain seq x y z
N MET A 1 -2.38 14.39 9.48
CA MET A 1 -2.31 12.92 9.56
C MET A 1 -3.20 12.38 8.45
N SER A 2 -2.63 11.69 7.46
CA SER A 2 -3.42 11.14 6.35
C SER A 2 -4.30 10.03 6.92
N ASP A 3 -5.62 10.15 6.73
CA ASP A 3 -6.58 9.17 7.23
C ASP A 3 -6.30 7.79 6.60
N ALA A 4 -6.62 6.72 7.33
CA ALA A 4 -6.42 5.37 6.82
C ALA A 4 -7.33 5.16 5.59
N PRO A 5 -6.79 4.73 4.43
CA PRO A 5 -7.60 4.55 3.26
C PRO A 5 -8.62 3.42 3.44
N ALA A 6 -9.75 3.53 2.74
CA ALA A 6 -10.69 2.43 2.59
C ALA A 6 -10.20 1.44 1.52
N CYS A 7 -10.48 0.16 1.71
CA CYS A 7 -10.16 -0.88 0.74
C CYS A 7 -10.97 -0.68 -0.55
N PRO A 8 -10.33 -0.58 -1.73
CA PRO A 8 -11.04 -0.42 -3.00
C PRO A 8 -12.04 -1.55 -3.33
N GLU A 9 -11.81 -2.75 -2.81
CA GLU A 9 -12.66 -3.91 -3.11
C GLU A 9 -13.83 -4.13 -2.15
N CYS A 10 -13.66 -3.84 -0.86
CA CYS A 10 -14.69 -4.14 0.14
C CYS A 10 -15.13 -2.93 0.98
N SER A 11 -14.59 -1.75 0.68
CA SER A 11 -14.87 -0.46 1.35
C SER A 11 -14.60 -0.46 2.87
N GLN A 12 -13.98 -1.51 3.40
CA GLN A 12 -13.62 -1.61 4.82
C GLN A 12 -12.41 -0.73 5.11
N PRO A 13 -12.33 -0.13 6.32
CA PRO A 13 -11.13 0.58 6.77
C PRO A 13 -9.90 -0.33 6.72
N MET A 14 -8.78 0.22 6.26
CA MET A 14 -7.51 -0.51 6.24
C MET A 14 -6.62 -0.16 7.43
N LYS A 15 -5.79 -1.12 7.82
CA LYS A 15 -4.72 -0.95 8.80
C LYS A 15 -3.40 -0.79 8.07
N PHE A 16 -2.56 0.10 8.59
CA PHE A 16 -1.19 0.25 8.14
C PHE A 16 -0.38 -1.02 8.50
N GLY A 17 0.31 -1.58 7.50
CA GLY A 17 1.08 -2.81 7.63
C GLY A 17 2.61 -2.61 7.68
N GLY A 18 3.09 -1.38 7.50
CA GLY A 18 4.52 -1.05 7.51
C GLY A 18 5.00 -0.46 6.17
N PHE A 19 6.31 -0.34 6.05
CA PHE A 19 6.96 0.15 4.83
C PHE A 19 7.75 -0.97 4.15
N VAL A 20 7.68 -1.02 2.82
CA VAL A 20 8.46 -1.94 1.98
C VAL A 20 9.34 -1.12 1.05
N VAL A 21 10.65 -1.29 1.13
CA VAL A 21 11.59 -0.61 0.22
C VAL A 21 11.49 -1.25 -1.15
N SER A 22 11.09 -0.46 -2.15
CA SER A 22 10.91 -0.91 -3.53
C SER A 22 11.64 0.02 -4.48
N ARG A 23 12.09 -0.50 -5.62
CA ARG A 23 12.60 0.34 -6.71
C ARG A 23 11.40 0.86 -7.49
N ARG A 24 11.30 2.19 -7.66
CA ARG A 24 10.32 2.81 -8.54
C ARG A 24 10.86 2.79 -9.96
N GLU A 25 10.08 2.25 -10.89
CA GLU A 25 10.53 2.08 -12.28
C GLU A 25 10.70 3.43 -12.99
N ASP A 26 9.78 4.38 -12.76
CA ASP A 26 9.76 5.70 -13.39
C ASP A 26 11.06 6.50 -13.24
N ASP A 27 11.67 6.47 -12.04
CA ASP A 27 12.86 7.26 -11.71
C ASP A 27 14.05 6.40 -11.25
N GLY A 28 13.89 5.08 -11.23
CA GLY A 28 14.90 4.12 -10.81
C GLY A 28 15.29 4.19 -9.33
N ARG A 29 14.68 5.06 -8.51
CA ARG A 29 15.06 5.28 -7.11
C ARG A 29 14.49 4.18 -6.22
N ARG A 30 15.20 3.88 -5.12
CA ARG A 30 14.64 3.08 -4.02
C ARG A 30 13.87 4.01 -3.08
N THR A 31 12.59 3.75 -2.90
CA THR A 31 11.71 4.49 -2.01
C THR A 31 10.73 3.54 -1.33
N CYS A 32 10.07 4.01 -0.27
CA CYS A 32 9.18 3.18 0.53
C CYS A 32 7.78 3.13 -0.09
N ARG A 33 7.22 1.92 -0.19
CA ARG A 33 5.79 1.68 -0.34
C ARG A 33 5.17 1.57 1.06
N ALA A 34 4.10 2.32 1.31
CA ALA A 34 3.25 2.14 2.49
C ALA A 34 2.30 0.98 2.25
N LEU A 35 2.32 -0.03 3.11
CA LEU A 35 1.46 -1.21 3.03
C LEU A 35 0.15 -1.00 3.78
N TRP A 36 -0.95 -1.45 3.19
CA TRP A 36 -2.30 -1.34 3.75
C TRP A 36 -3.03 -2.68 3.63
N ARG A 37 -3.73 -3.08 4.69
CA ARG A 37 -4.52 -4.31 4.69
C ARG A 37 -5.92 -4.10 5.23
N CYS A 38 -6.92 -4.75 4.65
CA CYS A 38 -8.25 -4.83 5.23
C CYS A 38 -8.50 -6.17 5.93
N ASN A 39 -9.59 -6.29 6.69
CA ASN A 39 -10.00 -7.56 7.32
C ASN A 39 -10.38 -8.64 6.29
N GLY A 40 -10.69 -8.25 5.05
CA GLY A 40 -10.91 -9.15 3.91
C GLY A 40 -9.64 -9.76 3.32
N ARG A 41 -8.46 -9.50 3.92
CA ARG A 41 -7.13 -9.98 3.48
C ARG A 41 -6.64 -9.40 2.14
N HIS A 42 -7.28 -8.36 1.62
CA HIS A 42 -6.72 -7.61 0.50
C HIS A 42 -5.53 -6.79 0.98
N VAL A 43 -4.44 -6.83 0.20
CA VAL A 43 -3.20 -6.12 0.47
C VAL A 43 -2.93 -5.12 -0.64
N TRP A 44 -2.89 -3.86 -0.25
CA TRP A 44 -2.67 -2.72 -1.14
C TRP A 44 -1.41 -1.97 -0.71
N TRP A 45 -0.83 -1.23 -1.62
CA TRP A 45 0.26 -0.33 -1.29
C TRP A 45 0.24 0.94 -2.15
N ARG A 46 0.91 1.99 -1.67
CA ARG A 46 1.17 3.22 -2.45
C ARG A 46 2.55 3.76 -2.10
N TRP A 47 3.11 4.62 -2.92
CA TRP A 47 4.35 5.30 -2.58
C TRP A 47 4.17 6.17 -1.33
N ALA A 48 5.04 6.00 -0.33
CA ALA A 48 4.95 6.73 0.93
C ALA A 48 5.24 8.23 0.75
N ASP A 49 6.05 8.57 -0.24
CA ASP A 49 6.36 9.94 -0.68
C ASP A 49 5.29 10.54 -1.61
N ARG A 50 4.24 9.78 -1.97
CA ARG A 50 3.15 10.22 -2.85
C ARG A 50 1.80 9.76 -2.31
N SER A 51 1.36 10.36 -1.20
CA SER A 51 0.10 9.98 -0.54
C SER A 51 -1.14 10.16 -1.41
N ASP A 52 -1.09 11.06 -2.38
CA ASP A 52 -2.22 11.43 -3.22
C ASP A 52 -2.36 10.50 -4.44
N GLU A 53 -1.36 9.65 -4.70
CA GLU A 53 -1.46 8.62 -5.73
C GLU A 53 -2.41 7.49 -5.30
N PRO A 54 -3.07 6.83 -6.28
CA PRO A 54 -3.95 5.71 -6.01
C PRO A 54 -3.25 4.55 -5.28
N LEU A 55 -4.04 3.74 -4.58
CA LEU A 55 -3.57 2.45 -4.12
C LEU A 55 -3.38 1.50 -5.29
N GLU A 56 -2.27 0.77 -5.25
CA GLU A 56 -1.94 -0.29 -6.20
C GLU A 56 -2.02 -1.65 -5.51
N VAL A 57 -2.29 -2.69 -6.31
CA VAL A 57 -2.27 -4.07 -5.84
C VAL A 57 -0.85 -4.44 -5.43
N CYS A 58 -0.68 -5.01 -4.24
CA CYS A 58 0.60 -5.59 -3.86
C CYS A 58 0.85 -6.84 -4.72
N PRO A 59 2.00 -6.96 -5.43
CA PRO A 59 2.29 -8.08 -6.32
C PRO A 59 2.67 -9.37 -5.58
N VAL A 60 2.96 -9.26 -4.27
CA VAL A 60 3.35 -10.39 -3.42
C VAL A 60 2.56 -10.37 -2.10
N PRO A 61 1.22 -10.38 -2.17
CA PRO A 61 0.36 -10.20 -0.99
C PRO A 61 0.55 -11.34 0.03
N GLU A 62 1.05 -12.50 -0.40
CA GLU A 62 1.29 -13.66 0.45
C GLU A 62 2.38 -13.42 1.51
N LEU A 63 3.31 -12.50 1.27
CA LEU A 63 4.38 -12.17 2.21
C LEU A 63 3.88 -11.35 3.41
N PHE A 64 2.65 -10.85 3.35
CA PHE A 64 2.07 -9.94 4.34
C PHE A 64 0.78 -10.50 5.00
N ARG A 65 0.58 -11.82 4.88
CA ARG A 65 -0.55 -12.54 5.48
C ARG A 65 -0.52 -12.52 7.01
#